data_AF-A0A257LVI8-F1
#
_entry.id   AF-A0A257LVI8-F1
#
_cell.length_a   1.000
_cell.length_b   1.000
_cell.length_c   1.000
_cell.angle_alpha   90.00
_cell.angle_beta   90.00
_cell.angle_gamma   90.00
#
_symmetry.space_group_name_H-M   'P 1'
#
loop_
_entity.id
_entity.type
_entity.pdbx_description
1 polymer ?
#
loop_
_entity_poly.entity_id
_entity_poly.type
_entity_poly.pdbx_seq_one_letter_code
_entity_poly.pdbx_strand_id
1 'polypeptide(L)'
;MNPILGVLYHWLGGLASGSFYVPFRGVKRWSWETSWLVAGVFSWLVAPWFFAMLNTKDVIATLSETPKDVWGYTYLFGALWGLGGLTFGLTMRYLGMSLGMAVALGYCTVFGTLIPPLF
;
A
#
# COMPACT_ATOMS: atom_id res chain seq x y z
N MET A 1 -6.96 26.48 2.07
CA MET A 1 -7.22 25.03 1.86
C MET A 1 -8.73 24.84 1.77
N ASN A 2 -9.28 24.43 0.62
CA ASN A 2 -10.74 24.34 0.45
C ASN A 2 -11.24 23.02 1.10
N PRO A 3 -12.08 23.08 2.15
CA PRO A 3 -12.55 21.88 2.85
C PRO A 3 -13.27 20.88 1.95
N ILE A 4 -14.00 21.37 0.93
CA ILE A 4 -14.73 20.52 -0.02
C ILE A 4 -13.76 19.69 -0.86
N LEU A 5 -12.68 20.31 -1.34
CA LEU A 5 -11.62 19.58 -2.07
C LEU A 5 -10.93 18.55 -1.17
N GLY A 6 -10.72 18.88 0.11
CA GLY A 6 -10.18 17.93 1.09
C GLY A 6 -11.06 16.70 1.25
N VAL A 7 -12.37 16.89 1.41
CA VAL A 7 -13.34 15.78 1.50
C VAL A 7 -13.36 14.96 0.21
N LEU A 8 -13.33 15.61 -0.95
CA LEU A 8 -13.31 14.91 -2.25
C LEU A 8 -12.05 14.05 -2.40
N TYR A 9 -10.86 14.58 -2.09
CA TYR A 9 -9.63 13.79 -2.16
C TYR A 9 -9.60 12.65 -1.14
N HIS A 10 -10.13 12.87 0.07
CA HIS A 10 -10.24 11.81 1.06
C HIS A 10 -11.18 10.69 0.58
N TRP A 11 -12.33 11.05 0.01
CA TRP A 11 -13.27 10.10 -0.57
C TRP A 11 -12.65 9.32 -1.74
N LEU A 12 -11.94 9.99 -2.66
CA LEU A 12 -11.23 9.34 -3.77
C LEU A 12 -10.17 8.35 -3.27
N GLY A 13 -9.41 8.72 -2.24
CA GLY A 13 -8.44 7.83 -1.59
C GLY A 13 -9.10 6.60 -0.98
N GLY A 14 -10.23 6.80 -0.27
CA GLY A 14 -11.03 5.71 0.30
C GLY A 14 -11.59 4.78 -0.79
N LEU A 15 -12.09 5.34 -1.89
CA LEU A 15 -12.60 4.56 -3.02
C LEU A 15 -11.49 3.73 -3.66
N ALA A 16 -10.31 4.30 -3.90
CA ALA A 16 -9.16 3.58 -4.45
C ALA A 16 -8.72 2.44 -3.52
N SER A 17 -8.63 2.71 -2.21
CA SER A 17 -8.25 1.73 -1.18
C SER A 17 -9.30 0.64 -0.95
N GLY A 18 -10.59 0.91 -1.16
CA GLY A 18 -11.65 -0.10 -1.07
C GLY A 18 -11.77 -0.97 -2.32
N SER A 19 -11.45 -0.41 -3.49
CA SER A 19 -11.69 -1.06 -4.79
C SER A 19 -10.47 -1.77 -5.38
N PHE A 20 -9.24 -1.48 -4.95
CA PHE A 20 -8.03 -2.03 -5.57
C PHE A 20 -7.99 -3.57 -5.64
N TYR A 21 -8.64 -4.27 -4.69
CA TYR A 21 -8.68 -5.73 -4.68
C TYR A 21 -9.83 -6.34 -5.51
N VAL A 22 -10.80 -5.54 -5.93
CA VAL A 22 -11.96 -6.00 -6.71
C VAL A 22 -11.55 -6.53 -8.09
N PRO A 23 -10.67 -5.86 -8.87
CA PRO A 23 -10.20 -6.37 -10.16
C PRO A 23 -9.54 -7.75 -10.11
N PHE A 24 -8.91 -8.12 -8.99
CA PHE A 24 -8.27 -9.44 -8.83
C PHE A 24 -9.29 -10.59 -8.93
N ARG A 25 -10.56 -10.36 -8.60
CA ARG A 25 -11.62 -11.37 -8.80
C ARG A 25 -11.92 -11.64 -10.27
N GLY A 26 -11.58 -10.70 -11.16
CA GLY A 26 -11.72 -10.85 -12.61
C GLY A 26 -10.61 -11.68 -13.26
N VAL A 27 -9.47 -11.86 -12.57
CA VAL A 27 -8.34 -12.64 -13.09
C VAL A 27 -8.56 -14.12 -12.81
N LYS A 28 -9.18 -14.82 -13.76
CA LYS A 28 -9.54 -16.24 -13.61
C LYS A 28 -8.48 -17.25 -14.05
N ARG A 29 -7.51 -16.81 -14.86
CA ARG A 29 -6.54 -17.70 -15.53
C ARG A 29 -5.17 -17.77 -14.85
N TRP A 30 -4.90 -16.88 -13.92
CA TRP A 30 -3.61 -16.80 -13.23
C TRP A 30 -3.75 -17.29 -11.81
N SER A 31 -2.66 -17.82 -11.26
CA SER A 31 -2.59 -18.01 -9.82
C SER A 31 -2.71 -16.64 -9.13
N TRP A 32 -3.22 -16.65 -7.90
CA TRP A 32 -3.34 -15.43 -7.12
C TRP A 32 -1.97 -14.78 -6.88
N GLU A 33 -0.94 -15.59 -6.64
CA GLU A 33 0.45 -15.14 -6.44
C GLU A 33 0.96 -14.38 -7.66
N THR A 34 0.71 -14.92 -8.86
CA THR A 34 1.12 -14.28 -10.12
C THR A 34 0.42 -12.94 -10.30
N SER A 35 -0.89 -12.90 -10.05
CA SER A 35 -1.70 -11.68 -10.17
C SER A 35 -1.24 -10.61 -9.17
N TRP A 36 -1.00 -11.02 -7.92
CA TRP A 36 -0.53 -10.14 -6.84
C TRP A 36 0.87 -9.62 -7.11
N LEU A 37 1.80 -10.47 -7.59
CA LEU A 37 3.14 -10.05 -7.96
C LEU A 37 3.14 -9.05 -9.12
N VAL A 38 2.36 -9.29 -10.18
CA VAL A 38 2.27 -8.36 -11.32
C VAL A 38 1.74 -7.00 -10.87
N ALA A 39 0.68 -6.98 -10.06
CA ALA A 39 0.15 -5.75 -9.50
C ALA A 39 1.16 -5.06 -8.56
N GLY A 40 1.85 -5.81 -7.71
CA GLY A 40 2.90 -5.30 -6.82
C GLY A 40 4.05 -4.67 -7.60
N VAL A 41 4.56 -5.33 -8.64
CA VAL A 41 5.60 -4.78 -9.52
C VAL A 41 5.14 -3.48 -10.17
N PHE A 42 3.91 -3.43 -10.67
CA PHE A 42 3.38 -2.21 -11.28
C PHE A 42 3.23 -1.09 -10.25
N SER A 43 2.63 -1.37 -9.09
CA SER A 43 2.35 -0.37 -8.07
C SER A 43 3.59 0.09 -7.29
N TRP A 44 4.61 -0.74 -7.13
CA TRP A 44 5.78 -0.47 -6.28
C TRP A 44 7.03 -0.10 -7.06
N LEU A 45 7.14 -0.53 -8.32
CA LEU A 45 8.28 -0.17 -9.18
C LEU A 45 7.82 0.76 -10.29
N VAL A 46 6.86 0.37 -11.12
CA VAL A 46 6.53 1.14 -12.33
C VAL A 46 5.92 2.50 -11.98
N ALA A 47 4.87 2.53 -11.16
CA ALA A 47 4.16 3.77 -10.83
C ALA A 47 5.05 4.79 -10.09
N PRO A 48 5.81 4.44 -9.04
CA PRO A 48 6.67 5.40 -8.35
C PRO A 48 7.75 5.98 -9.26
N TRP A 49 8.41 5.16 -10.08
CA TRP A 49 9.40 5.64 -11.03
C TRP A 49 8.78 6.54 -12.11
N PHE A 50 7.62 6.16 -12.65
CA PHE A 50 6.89 6.96 -13.63
C PHE A 50 6.54 8.35 -13.08
N PHE A 51 5.95 8.42 -11.89
CA PHE A 51 5.59 9.70 -11.28
C PHE A 51 6.81 10.50 -10.84
N ALA A 52 7.88 9.85 -10.36
CA ALA A 52 9.13 10.54 -10.02
C ALA A 52 9.75 11.21 -11.25
N MET A 53 9.78 10.54 -12.40
CA MET A 53 10.30 11.11 -13.65
C MET A 53 9.43 12.24 -14.19
N LEU A 54 8.11 12.21 -13.96
CA LEU A 54 7.22 13.29 -14.39
C LEU A 54 7.29 14.53 -13.49
N ASN A 55 7.50 14.35 -12.18
CA ASN A 55 7.45 15.45 -11.21
C ASN A 55 8.83 16.01 -10.86
N THR A 56 9.92 15.33 -11.21
CA THR A 56 11.28 15.69 -10.83
C THR A 56 12.19 15.76 -12.05
N LYS A 57 13.12 16.72 -12.06
CA LYS A 57 14.08 16.91 -13.16
C LYS A 57 15.27 15.95 -13.12
N ASP A 58 15.69 15.53 -11.92
CA ASP A 58 16.82 14.61 -11.74
C ASP A 58 16.61 13.66 -10.55
N VAL A 59 15.91 12.56 -10.81
CA VAL A 59 15.57 11.53 -9.80
C VAL A 59 16.83 10.85 -9.27
N ILE A 60 17.82 10.60 -10.14
CA ILE A 60 19.03 9.85 -9.77
C ILE A 60 19.92 10.69 -8.86
N ALA A 61 20.14 11.97 -9.18
CA ALA A 61 20.89 12.88 -8.31
C ALA A 61 20.26 12.94 -6.90
N THR A 62 18.95 13.14 -6.83
CA THR A 62 18.20 13.21 -5.57
C THR A 62 18.36 11.93 -4.72
N LEU A 63 18.30 10.76 -5.35
CA LEU A 63 18.49 9.48 -4.66
C LEU A 63 19.94 9.30 -4.20
N SER A 64 20.92 9.76 -4.98
CA SER A 64 22.35 9.64 -4.65
C SER A 64 22.77 10.54 -3.48
N GLU A 65 22.12 11.68 -3.32
CA GLU A 65 22.35 12.63 -2.20
C GLU A 65 21.68 12.17 -0.90
N THR A 66 20.82 11.14 -0.97
CA THR A 66 20.08 10.66 0.20
C THR A 66 21.02 9.99 1.22
N PRO A 67 20.94 10.37 2.51
CA PRO A 67 21.74 9.76 3.57
C PRO A 67 21.60 8.24 3.67
N LYS A 68 22.68 7.54 4.06
CA LYS A 68 22.71 6.06 4.08
C LYS A 68 21.78 5.44 5.13
N ASP A 69 21.55 6.13 6.24
CA ASP A 69 20.61 5.76 7.29
C ASP A 69 19.16 5.79 6.76
N VAL A 70 18.81 6.81 5.97
CA VAL A 70 17.50 6.92 5.32
C VAL A 70 17.25 5.73 4.38
N TRP A 71 18.27 5.31 3.61
CA TRP A 71 18.18 4.09 2.80
C TRP A 71 17.90 2.85 3.67
N GLY A 72 18.62 2.71 4.79
CA GLY A 72 18.43 1.61 5.73
C GLY A 72 16.99 1.52 6.26
N TYR A 73 16.44 2.64 6.73
CA TYR A 73 15.06 2.70 7.20
C TYR A 73 14.05 2.47 6.07
N THR A 74 14.31 3.00 4.87
CA THR A 74 13.41 2.83 3.72
C THR A 74 13.30 1.36 3.33
N TYR A 75 14.42 0.62 3.28
CA TYR A 75 14.40 -0.82 3.02
C TYR A 75 13.74 -1.60 4.15
N LEU A 76 14.01 -1.26 5.41
CA LEU A 76 13.43 -1.93 6.57
C LEU A 76 11.90 -1.77 6.59
N PHE A 77 11.40 -0.53 6.54
CA PHE A 77 9.98 -0.25 6.54
C PHE A 77 9.30 -0.75 5.26
N GLY A 78 9.99 -0.70 4.12
CA GLY A 78 9.52 -1.31 2.88
C GLY A 78 9.33 -2.82 2.99
N ALA A 79 10.28 -3.52 3.61
CA ALA A 79 10.17 -4.97 3.84
C ALA A 79 9.03 -5.31 4.82
N LEU A 80 8.91 -4.58 5.93
CA LEU A 80 7.82 -4.74 6.89
C LEU A 80 6.46 -4.49 6.24
N TRP A 81 6.35 -3.43 5.44
CA TRP A 81 5.12 -3.10 4.71
C TRP A 81 4.79 -4.16 3.65
N GLY A 82 5.79 -4.64 2.90
CA GLY A 82 5.61 -5.70 1.90
C GLY A 82 5.14 -7.02 2.52
N LEU A 83 5.70 -7.40 3.67
CA LEU A 83 5.23 -8.55 4.46
C LEU A 83 3.79 -8.37 4.93
N GLY A 84 3.45 -7.17 5.42
CA GLY A 84 2.08 -6.80 5.79
C GLY A 84 1.11 -6.89 4.60
N GLY A 85 1.49 -6.36 3.44
CA GLY A 85 0.70 -6.40 2.21
C GLY A 85 0.47 -7.82 1.69
N LEU A 86 1.48 -8.69 1.78
CA LEU A 86 1.38 -10.10 1.40
C LEU A 86 0.42 -10.86 2.32
N THR A 87 0.61 -10.73 3.63
CA THR A 87 -0.23 -11.41 4.64
C THR A 87 -1.67 -10.90 4.63
N PHE A 88 -1.87 -9.61 4.42
CA PHE A 88 -3.18 -9.01 4.18
C PHE A 88 -3.83 -9.59 2.92
N GLY A 89 -3.08 -9.69 1.82
CA GLY A 89 -3.59 -10.26 0.58
C GLY A 89 -4.01 -11.73 0.72
N LEU A 90 -3.22 -12.53 1.45
CA LEU A 90 -3.57 -13.91 1.81
C LEU A 90 -4.84 -13.96 2.67
N THR A 91 -4.97 -13.04 3.63
CA THR A 91 -6.19 -12.93 4.45
C THR A 91 -7.42 -12.70 3.59
N MET A 92 -7.35 -11.77 2.62
CA MET A 92 -8.45 -11.54 1.67
C MET A 92 -8.75 -12.75 0.80
N ARG A 93 -7.72 -13.54 0.44
CA ARG A 93 -7.87 -14.77 -0.35
C ARG A 93 -8.59 -15.87 0.44
N TYR A 94 -8.25 -16.08 1.71
CA TYR A 94 -8.79 -17.19 2.51
C TYR A 94 -10.09 -16.86 3.23
N LEU A 95 -10.22 -15.64 3.78
CA LEU A 95 -11.41 -15.22 4.54
C LEU A 95 -12.44 -14.49 3.65
N GLY A 96 -12.06 -14.10 2.44
CA GLY A 96 -12.85 -13.23 1.59
C GLY A 96 -12.80 -11.76 2.03
N MET A 97 -13.27 -10.88 1.15
CA MET A 97 -13.14 -9.43 1.33
C MET A 97 -13.92 -8.87 2.53
N SER A 98 -15.10 -9.42 2.86
CA SER A 98 -15.91 -8.87 3.96
C SER A 98 -15.29 -9.20 5.33
N LEU A 99 -15.09 -10.48 5.61
CA LEU A 99 -14.54 -10.93 6.89
C LEU A 99 -13.06 -10.53 7.04
N GLY A 100 -12.28 -10.67 5.97
CA GLY A 100 -10.87 -10.29 5.98
C GLY A 100 -10.67 -8.82 6.34
N MET A 101 -11.44 -7.91 5.72
CA MET A 101 -11.36 -6.47 6.03
C MET A 101 -11.78 -6.17 7.47
N ALA A 102 -12.85 -6.79 7.96
CA ALA A 102 -13.32 -6.60 9.34
C ALA A 102 -12.26 -7.02 10.37
N VAL A 103 -11.63 -8.18 10.16
CA VAL A 103 -10.57 -8.69 11.06
C VAL A 103 -9.33 -7.79 11.00
N ALA A 104 -8.86 -7.46 9.79
CA ALA A 104 -7.66 -6.63 9.62
C ALA A 104 -7.84 -5.23 10.24
N LEU A 105 -8.94 -4.55 9.94
CA LEU A 105 -9.24 -3.23 10.49
C LEU A 105 -9.51 -3.29 12.01
N GLY A 106 -10.13 -4.37 12.49
CA GLY A 106 -10.32 -4.63 13.92
C GLY A 106 -8.99 -4.68 14.67
N TYR A 107 -8.04 -5.47 14.18
CA TYR A 107 -6.69 -5.52 14.76
C TYR A 107 -5.98 -4.16 14.70
N CYS A 108 -6.04 -3.46 13.57
CA CYS A 108 -5.47 -2.11 13.46
C CYS A 108 -6.09 -1.14 14.47
N THR A 109 -7.40 -1.23 14.71
CA THR A 109 -8.11 -0.35 15.66
C THR A 109 -7.70 -0.65 17.10
N VAL A 110 -7.66 -1.94 17.47
CA VAL A 110 -7.27 -2.38 18.83
C VAL A 110 -5.83 -1.97 19.12
N PHE A 111 -4.88 -2.32 18.25
CA PHE A 111 -3.49 -1.97 18.45
C PHE A 111 -3.26 -0.45 18.34
N GLY A 112 -3.87 0.21 17.35
CA GLY A 112 -3.74 1.66 17.16
C GLY A 112 -4.31 2.49 18.31
N THR A 113 -5.25 1.94 19.09
CA THR A 113 -5.84 2.62 20.26
C THR A 113 -5.11 2.25 21.56
N LEU A 114 -4.71 0.99 21.74
CA LEU A 114 -4.14 0.50 23.00
C LEU A 114 -2.63 0.67 23.10
N ILE A 115 -1.89 0.66 21.98
CA ILE A 115 -0.42 0.79 21.99
C ILE A 115 -0.01 2.22 22.37
N PRO A 116 -0.52 3.30 21.75
CA PRO A 116 0.00 4.65 22.03
C PRO A 116 -0.04 5.09 23.50
N PRO A 117 -1.07 4.76 24.32
CA PRO A 117 -1.08 5.11 25.74
C PRO A 117 -0.11 4.33 26.63
N LEU A 118 0.52 3.26 26.13
CA LEU A 118 1.46 2.43 26.90
C LEU A 118 2.90 2.98 26.89
N PHE A 119 3.17 4.01 26.09
CA PHE A 119 4.46 4.70 25.95
C PHE A 119 4.24 6.20 26.14
#